data_AF-A0A931HUN3-F1
#
_entry.id   AF-A0A931HUN3-F1
#
_cell.length_a   1.000
_cell.length_b   1.000
_cell.length_c   1.000
_cell.angle_alpha   90.00
_cell.angle_beta   90.00
_cell.angle_gamma   90.00
#
_symmetry.space_group_name_H-M   'P 1'
#
loop_
_entity.id
_entity.type
_entity.pdbx_description
1 polymer ?
#
loop_
_entity_poly.entity_id
_entity_poly.type
_entity_poly.pdbx_seq_one_letter_code
_entity_poly.pdbx_strand_id
1 'polypeptide(L)'
;MKSKSLGILEEVTEKNIEWFNKGFENNENHTDLSLGYDIGINLGHRFIKLEVKSSFQDAGYYKITRNELMEMASTGKEYFVLKVNSLKELSGSGKINITVEKSPLWRYLEDLSRIKSMEVYG
;
A
#
# COMPACT_ATOMS: atom_id res chain seq x y z
N MET A 1 9.44 -28.87 23.36
CA MET A 1 8.32 -28.10 22.79
C MET A 1 8.79 -27.40 21.53
N LYS A 2 8.27 -27.75 20.35
CA LYS A 2 8.58 -27.04 19.10
C LYS A 2 7.71 -25.79 19.02
N SER A 3 8.34 -24.62 18.97
CA SER A 3 7.67 -23.35 18.67
C SER A 3 7.02 -23.47 17.28
N LYS A 4 5.69 -23.29 17.22
CA LYS A 4 5.00 -23.06 15.94
C LYS A 4 5.39 -21.66 15.47
N SER A 5 6.33 -21.56 14.54
CA SER A 5 6.58 -20.30 13.84
C SER A 5 5.33 -19.95 13.04
N LEU A 6 4.93 -18.68 13.07
CA LEU A 6 3.74 -18.14 12.39
C LEU A 6 3.91 -18.07 10.85
N GLY A 7 4.66 -19.00 10.25
CA GLY A 7 4.86 -19.04 8.80
C GLY A 7 5.74 -17.92 8.23
N ILE A 8 6.53 -17.23 9.07
CA ILE A 8 7.62 -16.37 8.57
C ILE A 8 8.76 -17.32 8.18
N LEU A 9 8.72 -17.80 6.93
CA LEU A 9 9.67 -18.78 6.41
C LEU A 9 10.99 -18.17 5.94
N GLU A 10 11.12 -16.84 5.91
CA GLU A 10 12.37 -16.14 5.56
C GLU A 10 12.50 -14.85 6.39
N GLU A 11 13.72 -14.56 6.82
CA GLU A 11 14.06 -13.33 7.52
C GLU A 11 13.98 -12.15 6.53
N VAL A 12 12.99 -11.27 6.70
CA VAL A 12 12.88 -10.03 5.91
C VAL A 12 13.91 -9.05 6.47
N THR A 13 14.93 -8.71 5.68
CA THR A 13 15.92 -7.69 6.05
C THR A 13 15.68 -6.38 5.30
N GLU A 14 16.25 -5.27 5.78
CA GLU A 14 16.13 -3.97 5.10
C GLU A 14 16.63 -4.00 3.65
N LYS A 15 17.59 -4.87 3.32
CA LYS A 15 18.10 -5.05 1.96
C LYS A 15 17.06 -5.62 0.98
N ASN A 16 15.98 -6.21 1.51
CA ASN A 16 14.90 -6.80 0.72
C ASN A 16 13.79 -5.79 0.41
N ILE A 17 13.83 -4.58 0.96
CA ILE A 17 12.75 -3.59 0.89
C ILE A 17 13.23 -2.38 0.08
N GLU A 18 12.52 -2.07 -1.00
CA GLU A 18 12.76 -0.90 -1.83
C GLU A 18 11.55 0.04 -1.82
N TRP A 19 11.80 1.33 -1.57
CA TRP A 19 10.79 2.38 -1.61
C TRP A 19 10.91 3.13 -2.94
N PHE A 20 9.86 3.06 -3.76
CA PHE A 20 9.83 3.63 -5.10
C PHE A 20 9.33 5.06 -5.11
N ASN A 21 8.49 5.42 -4.14
CA ASN A 21 8.07 6.81 -3.96
C ASN A 21 9.07 7.53 -3.05
N LYS A 22 9.80 8.51 -3.59
CA LYS A 22 10.80 9.30 -2.84
C LYS A 22 10.13 10.37 -1.97
N GLY A 23 9.18 9.96 -1.13
CA GLY A 23 8.47 10.84 -0.22
C GLY A 23 7.81 12.05 -0.90
N PHE A 24 7.20 12.89 -0.08
CA PHE A 24 6.63 14.14 -0.52
C PHE A 24 7.72 15.22 -0.55
N GLU A 25 8.01 15.75 -1.73
CA GLU A 25 8.71 17.04 -1.85
C GLU A 25 7.67 18.13 -2.05
N ASN A 26 7.74 19.18 -1.22
CA ASN A 26 6.86 20.34 -1.29
C ASN A 26 7.30 21.26 -2.45
N ASN A 27 7.25 20.72 -3.67
CA ASN A 27 7.55 21.42 -4.91
C ASN A 27 6.32 21.31 -5.82
N GLU A 28 5.99 22.36 -6.58
CA GLU A 28 4.81 22.39 -7.47
C GLU A 28 4.91 21.40 -8.66
N ASN A 29 6.05 20.73 -8.81
CA ASN A 29 6.41 19.81 -9.89
C ASN A 29 6.61 18.36 -9.41
N HIS A 30 5.95 17.94 -8.32
CA HIS A 30 6.06 16.56 -7.84
C HIS A 30 5.60 15.61 -8.95
N THR A 31 6.55 14.86 -9.48
CA THR A 31 6.30 13.82 -10.47
C THR A 31 6.17 12.51 -9.72
N ASP A 32 4.98 11.90 -9.78
CA ASP A 32 4.77 10.56 -9.25
C ASP A 32 5.69 9.58 -10.01
N LEU A 33 6.70 9.07 -9.31
CA LEU A 33 7.61 8.05 -9.84
C LEU A 33 7.13 6.63 -9.54
N SER A 34 5.98 6.48 -8.88
CA SER A 34 5.43 5.16 -8.56
C SER A 34 5.08 4.42 -9.84
N LEU A 35 5.49 3.15 -9.90
CA LEU A 35 5.12 2.25 -10.99
C LEU A 35 3.75 1.60 -10.73
N GLY A 36 2.88 2.26 -9.96
CA GLY A 36 1.60 1.72 -9.47
C GLY A 36 1.69 1.02 -8.10
N TYR A 37 2.79 1.18 -7.37
CA TYR A 37 2.98 0.78 -5.98
C TYR A 37 4.11 1.60 -5.30
N ASP A 38 4.06 1.76 -3.98
CA ASP A 38 5.04 2.53 -3.21
C ASP A 38 6.26 1.72 -2.75
N ILE A 39 6.07 0.46 -2.34
CA ILE A 39 7.12 -0.37 -1.73
C ILE A 39 7.15 -1.75 -2.37
N GLY A 40 8.34 -2.18 -2.78
CA GLY A 40 8.61 -3.55 -3.23
C GLY A 40 9.37 -4.33 -2.18
N ILE A 41 8.99 -5.58 -1.96
CA ILE A 41 9.67 -6.48 -1.02
C ILE A 41 10.04 -7.77 -1.76
N ASN A 42 11.34 -8.02 -1.89
CA ASN A 42 11.86 -9.22 -2.53
C ASN A 42 12.20 -10.29 -1.49
N LEU A 43 11.44 -11.38 -1.47
CA LEU A 43 11.66 -12.54 -0.61
C LEU A 43 12.43 -13.67 -1.33
N GLY A 44 13.03 -13.41 -2.48
CA GLY A 44 13.74 -14.42 -3.27
C GLY A 44 12.82 -15.35 -4.06
N HIS A 45 11.85 -16.00 -3.41
CA HIS A 45 10.86 -16.86 -4.07
C HIS A 45 9.62 -16.11 -4.57
N ARG A 46 9.40 -14.86 -4.11
CA ARG A 46 8.31 -13.99 -4.56
C ARG A 46 8.64 -12.52 -4.33
N PHE A 47 7.98 -11.67 -5.12
CA PHE A 47 8.07 -10.22 -5.01
C PHE A 47 6.71 -9.66 -4.61
N ILE A 48 6.67 -9.01 -3.45
CA ILE A 48 5.48 -8.39 -2.88
C ILE A 48 5.47 -6.91 -3.24
N LYS A 49 4.32 -6.41 -3.70
CA LYS A 49 4.09 -4.98 -3.96
C LYS A 49 3.12 -4.44 -2.93
N LEU A 50 3.49 -3.33 -2.30
CA LEU A 50 2.68 -2.63 -1.31
C LEU A 50 2.40 -1.21 -1.79
N GLU A 51 1.14 -0.82 -1.72
CA GLU A 51 0.67 0.54 -1.96
C GLU A 51 0.20 1.17 -0.65
N VAL A 52 0.65 2.37 -0.32
CA VAL A 52 0.33 3.03 0.95
C VAL A 52 -0.72 4.10 0.72
N LYS A 53 -1.91 3.88 1.26
CA LYS A 53 -3.00 4.86 1.22
C LYS A 53 -3.17 5.45 2.60
N SER A 54 -3.04 6.77 2.73
CA SER A 54 -3.14 7.44 4.02
C SER A 54 -4.31 8.42 4.11
N SER A 55 -4.80 8.70 5.31
CA SER A 55 -5.76 9.78 5.55
C SER A 55 -5.56 10.46 6.90
N PHE A 56 -5.77 11.77 6.91
CA PHE A 56 -5.63 12.60 8.10
C PHE A 56 -6.62 12.20 9.21
N GLN A 57 -7.87 11.91 8.82
CA GLN A 57 -8.92 11.35 9.67
C GLN A 57 -9.19 9.89 9.27
N ASP A 58 -10.00 9.18 10.05
CA ASP A 58 -10.49 7.87 9.65
C ASP A 58 -11.36 7.99 8.39
N ALA A 59 -11.00 7.23 7.36
CA ALA A 59 -11.70 7.23 6.09
C ALA A 59 -11.71 5.81 5.51
N GLY A 60 -12.90 5.32 5.17
CA GLY A 60 -13.11 4.00 4.56
C GLY A 60 -12.78 3.95 3.06
N TYR A 61 -12.44 5.10 2.46
CA TYR A 61 -12.15 5.24 1.04
C TYR A 61 -10.81 5.92 0.79
N TYR A 62 -10.29 5.78 -0.43
CA TYR A 62 -9.09 6.47 -0.90
C TYR A 62 -9.12 6.65 -2.42
N LYS A 63 -8.21 7.48 -2.92
CA LYS A 63 -8.01 7.66 -4.36
C LYS A 63 -7.22 6.50 -4.93
N ILE A 64 -7.50 6.14 -6.16
CA ILE A 64 -6.77 5.12 -6.90
C ILE A 64 -6.39 5.66 -8.28
N THR A 65 -5.21 5.31 -8.76
CA THR A 65 -4.76 5.65 -10.11
C THR A 65 -5.00 4.49 -11.08
N ARG A 66 -5.04 4.79 -12.39
CA ARG A 66 -5.07 3.74 -13.42
C ARG A 66 -3.88 2.77 -13.31
N ASN A 67 -2.69 3.28 -13.02
CA ASN A 67 -1.49 2.45 -12.93
C ASN A 67 -1.58 1.47 -11.75
N GLU A 68 -2.07 1.93 -10.59
CA GLU A 68 -2.35 1.04 -9.46
C GLU A 68 -3.35 -0.07 -9.81
N LEU A 69 -4.45 0.26 -10.51
CA LEU A 69 -5.41 -0.76 -10.95
C LEU A 69 -4.79 -1.79 -11.89
N MET A 70 -3.98 -1.33 -12.84
CA MET A 70 -3.27 -2.21 -13.78
C MET A 70 -2.27 -3.11 -13.04
N GLU A 71 -1.54 -2.57 -12.07
CA GLU A 71 -0.61 -3.34 -11.24
C GLU A 71 -1.29 -4.34 -10.33
N MET A 72 -2.42 -3.97 -9.73
CA MET A 72 -3.23 -4.91 -8.95
C MET A 72 -3.73 -6.07 -9.82
N ALA A 73 -4.16 -5.79 -11.05
CA ALA A 73 -4.63 -6.80 -11.99
C ALA A 73 -3.50 -7.73 -12.47
N SER A 74 -2.31 -7.18 -12.73
CA SER A 74 -1.16 -7.96 -13.20
C SER A 74 -0.49 -8.78 -12.09
N THR A 75 -0.38 -8.22 -10.88
CA THR A 75 0.34 -8.81 -9.75
C THR A 75 -0.56 -9.73 -8.91
N GLY A 76 -1.86 -9.46 -8.85
CA GLY A 76 -2.85 -10.32 -8.20
C GLY A 76 -2.62 -10.48 -6.69
N LYS A 77 -2.24 -11.70 -6.27
CA LYS A 77 -2.16 -12.07 -4.84
C LYS A 77 -0.96 -11.47 -4.11
N GLU A 78 0.06 -11.03 -4.84
CA GLU A 78 1.25 -10.43 -4.25
C GLU A 78 1.15 -8.89 -4.18
N TYR A 79 -0.01 -8.32 -4.47
CA TYR A 79 -0.29 -6.89 -4.31
C TYR A 79 -1.14 -6.65 -3.06
N PHE A 80 -0.70 -5.72 -2.21
CA PHE A 80 -1.39 -5.34 -0.98
C PHE A 80 -1.53 -3.81 -0.89
N VAL A 81 -2.59 -3.37 -0.22
CA VAL A 81 -2.76 -1.97 0.16
C VAL A 81 -2.62 -1.84 1.67
N LEU A 82 -1.74 -0.96 2.11
CA LEU A 82 -1.65 -0.53 3.51
C LEU A 82 -2.47 0.74 3.68
N LYS A 83 -3.61 0.62 4.35
CA LYS A 83 -4.45 1.77 4.70
C LYS A 83 -4.05 2.31 6.07
N VAL A 84 -3.48 3.51 6.10
CA VAL A 84 -3.09 4.22 7.31
C VAL A 84 -4.11 5.33 7.59
N ASN A 85 -4.86 5.19 8.68
CA ASN A 85 -5.91 6.11 9.08
C ASN A 85 -5.52 6.88 10.34
N SER A 86 -6.18 8.02 10.52
CA SER A 86 -6.00 8.91 11.68
C SER A 86 -4.57 9.44 11.82
N LEU A 87 -3.92 9.83 10.70
CA LEU A 87 -2.58 10.44 10.74
C LEU A 87 -2.50 11.68 11.64
N LYS A 88 -3.61 12.40 11.88
CA LYS A 88 -3.66 13.52 12.82
C LYS A 88 -3.19 13.16 14.23
N GLU A 89 -3.25 11.89 14.60
CA GLU A 89 -2.87 11.38 15.92
C GLU A 89 -1.35 11.16 16.06
N LEU A 90 -0.57 11.23 14.96
CA LEU A 90 0.88 11.02 14.99
C LEU A 90 1.63 12.04 15.86
N SER A 91 1.10 13.25 16.01
CA SER A 91 1.70 14.31 16.82
C SER A 91 1.30 14.27 18.30
N GLY A 92 0.44 13.31 18.70
CA GLY A 92 -0.11 13.20 20.05
C GLY A 92 0.03 11.80 20.66
N SER A 93 -0.74 11.53 21.72
CA SER A 93 -0.83 10.22 22.37
C SER A 93 -1.90 9.30 21.75
N GLY A 94 -2.49 9.73 20.63
CA GLY A 94 -3.53 8.98 19.94
C GLY A 94 -3.00 7.75 19.20
N LYS A 95 -3.91 6.97 18.64
CA LYS A 95 -3.57 5.74 17.92
C LYS A 95 -3.83 5.92 16.44
N ILE A 96 -2.80 5.67 15.63
CA ILE A 96 -2.98 5.42 14.20
C ILE A 96 -3.60 4.03 14.00
N ASN A 97 -4.44 3.89 12.98
CA ASN A 97 -4.98 2.60 12.58
C ASN A 97 -4.33 2.18 11.25
N ILE A 98 -3.68 1.02 11.23
CA ILE A 98 -3.05 0.47 10.04
C ILE A 98 -3.78 -0.82 9.69
N THR A 99 -4.36 -0.88 8.50
CA THR A 99 -5.01 -2.07 7.95
C THR A 99 -4.27 -2.55 6.71
N VAL A 100 -4.12 -3.86 6.57
CA VAL A 100 -3.52 -4.49 5.38
C VAL A 100 -4.62 -5.16 4.57
N GLU A 101 -4.80 -4.71 3.34
CA GLU A 101 -5.74 -5.29 2.39
C GLU A 101 -5.01 -6.27 1.46
N LYS A 102 -5.49 -7.52 1.46
CA LYS A 102 -5.01 -8.57 0.56
C LYS A 102 -5.91 -8.62 -0.67
N SER A 103 -5.30 -8.73 -1.86
CA SER A 103 -6.02 -8.78 -3.14
C SER A 103 -7.05 -7.65 -3.29
N PRO A 104 -6.61 -6.38 -3.22
CA PRO A 104 -7.50 -5.22 -3.14
C PRO A 104 -8.45 -5.08 -4.33
N LEU A 105 -8.05 -5.53 -5.53
CA LEU A 105 -8.87 -5.46 -6.74
C LEU A 105 -10.24 -6.13 -6.57
N TRP A 106 -10.29 -7.33 -5.97
CA TRP A 106 -11.57 -8.01 -5.75
C TRP A 106 -12.47 -7.25 -4.78
N ARG A 107 -11.90 -6.66 -3.73
CA ARG A 107 -12.66 -5.87 -2.77
C ARG A 107 -13.26 -4.62 -3.40
N TYR A 108 -12.58 -4.02 -4.38
CA TYR A 108 -13.14 -2.87 -5.10
C TYR A 108 -14.25 -3.25 -6.06
N LEU A 109 -14.13 -4.41 -6.71
CA LEU A 109 -15.18 -4.92 -7.59
C LEU A 109 -16.43 -5.34 -6.80
N GLU A 110 -16.28 -5.76 -5.55
CA GLU A 110 -17.38 -6.05 -4.63
C GLU A 110 -17.98 -4.78 -4.02
N ASP A 111 -17.15 -3.77 -3.72
CA ASP A 111 -17.57 -2.52 -3.08
C ASP A 111 -16.83 -1.29 -3.63
N LEU A 112 -17.47 -0.62 -4.59
CA LEU A 112 -16.95 0.61 -5.20
C LEU A 112 -16.96 1.82 -4.26
N SER A 113 -17.67 1.78 -3.12
CA SER A 113 -17.72 2.91 -2.17
C SER A 113 -16.36 3.21 -1.51
N ARG A 114 -15.43 2.26 -1.63
CA ARG A 114 -14.05 2.35 -1.13
C ARG A 114 -13.15 3.19 -2.04
N ILE A 115 -13.61 3.49 -3.25
CA ILE A 115 -12.92 4.34 -4.22
C ILE A 115 -13.52 5.74 -4.17
N LYS A 116 -12.76 6.72 -3.68
CA LYS A 116 -13.19 8.13 -3.68
C LYS A 116 -13.26 8.70 -5.08
N SER A 117 -12.21 8.44 -5.86
CA SER A 117 -12.04 8.91 -7.23
C SER A 117 -10.98 8.06 -7.92
N MET A 118 -11.09 7.95 -9.24
CA MET A 118 -10.09 7.34 -10.09
C MET A 118 -9.40 8.42 -10.91
N GLU A 119 -8.06 8.46 -10.84
CA GLU A 119 -7.24 9.41 -11.58
C GLU A 119 -6.59 8.71 -12.79
N VAL A 120 -6.73 9.34 -13.96
CA VAL A 120 -6.15 8.87 -15.23
C VAL A 120 -5.18 9.94 -15.71
N TYR A 121 -3.90 9.71 -15.48
CA TYR A 121 -2.83 10.51 -16.07
C TYR A 121 -2.52 9.96 -17.47
N GLY A 122 -2.50 10.82 -18.48
CA GLY A 122 -2.22 10.51 -19.88
C GLY A 122 -0.97 11.21 -20.36
#